data_AF-A0AAW4UX28-F1
#
_entry.id   AF-A0AAW4UX28-F1
#
_cell.length_a   1.000
_cell.length_b   1.000
_cell.length_c   1.000
_cell.angle_alpha   90.00
_cell.angle_beta   90.00
_cell.angle_gamma   90.00
#
_symmetry.space_group_name_H-M   'P 1'
#
loop_
_entity.id
_entity.type
_entity.pdbx_description
1 polymer ?
#
loop_
_entity_poly.entity_id
_entity_poly.type
_entity_poly.pdbx_seq_one_letter_code
_entity_poly.pdbx_strand_id
1 'polypeptide(L)'
;MENWSEQQEVRKEVKEKDKVRREKLASLFFDLCKVTYTVLVVGLLVTLFQNELYTNYLMIALVVVGVLVAFEFAKIGNNILKR
;
A
#
# COMPACT_ATOMS: atom_id res chain seq x y z
N MET A 1 -1.50 44.98 2.15
CA MET A 1 -2.24 43.96 2.93
C MET A 1 -2.84 42.87 2.05
N GLU A 2 -3.22 43.15 0.78
CA GLU A 2 -3.70 42.14 -0.20
C GLU A 2 -2.77 40.94 -0.39
N ASN A 3 -1.47 41.16 -0.54
CA ASN A 3 -0.50 40.08 -0.80
C ASN A 3 -0.40 39.04 0.34
N TRP A 4 -0.85 39.40 1.55
CA TRP A 4 -0.88 38.47 2.69
C TRP A 4 -2.13 37.57 2.67
N SER A 5 -3.26 38.12 2.20
CA SER A 5 -4.54 37.43 2.03
C SER A 5 -4.46 36.39 0.91
N GLU A 6 -3.92 36.79 -0.25
CA GLU A 6 -3.71 35.89 -1.40
C GLU A 6 -2.77 34.75 -1.05
N GLN A 7 -1.70 35.02 -0.29
CA GLN A 7 -0.78 33.99 0.19
C GLN A 7 -1.42 33.02 1.22
N GLN A 8 -2.48 33.42 1.93
CA GLN A 8 -3.22 32.51 2.81
C GLN A 8 -4.17 31.61 2.00
N GLU A 9 -4.81 32.13 0.97
CA GLU A 9 -5.66 31.35 0.07
C GLU A 9 -4.84 30.33 -0.73
N VAL A 10 -3.70 30.74 -1.31
CA VAL A 10 -2.80 29.81 -2.00
C VAL A 10 -2.30 28.70 -1.06
N ARG A 11 -2.00 29.03 0.21
CA ARG A 11 -1.60 28.02 1.20
C ARG A 11 -2.75 27.07 1.58
N LYS A 12 -4.00 27.53 1.60
CA LYS A 12 -5.18 26.69 1.83
C LYS A 12 -5.43 25.76 0.65
N GLU A 13 -5.37 26.27 -0.58
CA GLU A 13 -5.52 25.46 -1.80
C GLU A 13 -4.45 24.36 -1.87
N VAL A 14 -3.20 24.67 -1.58
CA VAL A 14 -2.10 23.68 -1.61
C VAL A 14 -2.32 22.60 -0.56
N LYS A 15 -2.80 22.96 0.64
CA LYS A 15 -3.16 21.98 1.69
C LYS A 15 -4.32 21.09 1.28
N GLU A 16 -5.36 21.63 0.64
CA GLU A 16 -6.49 20.81 0.15
C GLU A 16 -6.05 19.88 -0.99
N LYS A 17 -5.26 20.39 -1.95
CA LYS A 17 -4.71 19.56 -3.04
C LYS A 17 -3.83 18.43 -2.51
N ASP A 18 -2.99 18.69 -1.52
CA ASP A 18 -2.18 17.64 -0.89
C ASP A 18 -3.03 16.65 -0.09
N LYS A 19 -4.10 17.11 0.57
CA LYS A 19 -5.05 16.21 1.25
C LYS A 19 -5.76 15.28 0.27
N VAL A 20 -6.28 15.82 -0.83
CA VAL A 20 -6.91 15.03 -1.91
C VAL A 20 -5.91 14.05 -2.54
N ARG A 21 -4.65 14.46 -2.74
CA ARG A 21 -3.59 13.56 -3.23
C ARG A 21 -3.32 12.42 -2.25
N ARG A 22 -3.26 12.70 -0.95
CA ARG A 22 -3.10 11.66 0.09
C ARG A 22 -4.27 10.69 0.10
N GLU A 23 -5.51 11.18 -0.01
CA GLU A 23 -6.71 10.33 -0.09
C GLU A 23 -6.70 9.44 -1.33
N LYS A 24 -6.35 9.99 -2.50
CA LYS A 24 -6.20 9.21 -3.74
C LYS A 24 -5.09 8.16 -3.66
N LEU A 25 -3.94 8.52 -3.08
CA LEU A 25 -2.85 7.57 -2.82
C LEU A 25 -3.29 6.46 -1.88
N ALA A 26 -3.99 6.79 -0.79
CA ALA A 26 -4.50 5.82 0.15
C ALA A 26 -5.51 4.85 -0.51
N SER A 27 -6.43 5.37 -1.34
CA SER A 27 -7.35 4.53 -2.11
C SER A 27 -6.61 3.62 -3.10
N LEU A 28 -5.59 4.13 -3.79
CA LEU A 28 -4.78 3.34 -4.72
C LEU A 28 -4.00 2.23 -4.00
N PHE A 29 -3.40 2.52 -2.85
CA PHE A 29 -2.75 1.48 -2.02
C PHE A 29 -3.77 0.47 -1.48
N PHE A 30 -4.97 0.90 -1.13
CA PHE A 30 -6.02 0.00 -0.65
C PHE A 30 -6.49 -0.95 -1.76
N ASP A 31 -6.71 -0.44 -2.98
CA ASP A 31 -7.07 -1.27 -4.13
C ASP A 31 -5.92 -2.20 -4.53
N LEU A 32 -4.67 -1.72 -4.50
CA LEU A 32 -3.49 -2.55 -4.69
C LEU A 32 -3.43 -3.68 -3.65
N CYS A 33 -3.70 -3.36 -2.37
CA CYS A 33 -3.73 -4.33 -1.29
C CYS A 33 -4.77 -5.43 -1.53
N LYS A 34 -6.00 -5.07 -1.94
CA LYS A 34 -7.04 -6.04 -2.32
C LYS A 34 -6.59 -6.96 -3.46
N VAL A 35 -5.98 -6.39 -4.50
CA VAL A 35 -5.48 -7.17 -5.65
C VAL A 35 -4.38 -8.12 -5.20
N THR A 36 -3.39 -7.62 -4.46
CA THR A 36 -2.29 -8.47 -3.96
C THR A 36 -2.79 -9.58 -3.06
N TYR A 37 -3.73 -9.31 -2.16
CA TYR A 37 -4.35 -10.32 -1.30
C TYR A 37 -5.06 -11.40 -2.12
N THR A 38 -5.84 -10.98 -3.13
CA THR A 38 -6.55 -11.90 -4.02
C THR A 38 -5.58 -12.82 -4.75
N VAL A 39 -4.51 -12.27 -5.34
CA VAL A 39 -3.48 -13.05 -6.04
C VAL A 39 -2.76 -14.01 -5.08
N LEU A 40 -2.46 -13.57 -3.85
CA LEU A 40 -1.81 -14.40 -2.84
C LEU A 40 -2.70 -15.59 -2.44
N VAL A 41 -3.98 -15.36 -2.16
CA VAL A 41 -4.92 -16.41 -1.77
C VAL A 41 -5.13 -17.41 -2.90
N VAL A 42 -5.30 -16.93 -4.13
CA VAL A 42 -5.45 -17.81 -5.32
C VAL A 42 -4.18 -18.61 -5.54
N GLY A 43 -3.00 -17.98 -5.47
CA GLY A 43 -1.71 -18.65 -5.60
C GLY A 43 -1.54 -19.75 -4.55
N LEU A 44 -1.84 -19.45 -3.28
CA LEU A 44 -1.79 -20.44 -2.20
C LEU A 44 -2.76 -21.60 -2.45
N LEU A 45 -4.01 -21.34 -2.83
CA LEU A 45 -4.98 -22.40 -3.15
C LEU A 45 -4.48 -23.31 -4.28
N VAL A 46 -4.02 -22.75 -5.40
CA VAL A 46 -3.49 -23.52 -6.53
C VAL A 46 -2.33 -24.42 -6.08
N THR A 47 -1.41 -23.89 -5.28
CA THR A 47 -0.24 -24.64 -4.80
C THR A 47 -0.56 -25.71 -3.76
N LEU A 48 -1.64 -25.52 -2.98
CA LEU A 48 -2.17 -26.56 -2.11
C LEU A 48 -2.76 -27.72 -2.90
N PHE A 49 -3.54 -27.44 -3.96
CA PHE A 49 -4.10 -28.48 -4.83
C PHE A 49 -3.02 -29.26 -5.60
N GLN A 50 -1.90 -28.62 -5.92
CA GLN A 50 -0.75 -29.29 -6.57
C GLN A 50 0.18 -29.99 -5.57
N ASN A 51 -0.07 -29.88 -4.26
CA ASN A 51 0.74 -30.45 -3.17
C ASN A 51 2.25 -30.11 -3.23
N GLU A 52 2.59 -29.01 -3.91
CA GLU A 52 3.99 -28.59 -4.14
C GLU A 52 4.56 -27.73 -3.01
N LEU A 53 3.71 -27.35 -2.05
CA LEU A 53 4.02 -26.33 -1.05
C LEU A 53 5.18 -26.71 -0.11
N TYR A 54 5.36 -28.01 0.17
CA TYR A 54 6.39 -28.50 1.09
C TYR A 54 7.67 -28.98 0.41
N THR A 55 7.60 -29.31 -0.89
CA THR A 55 8.73 -29.81 -1.67
C THR A 55 9.46 -28.70 -2.42
N ASN A 56 8.79 -27.61 -2.76
CA ASN A 56 9.40 -26.48 -3.45
C ASN A 56 9.93 -25.43 -2.47
N TYR A 57 11.24 -25.47 -2.20
CA TYR A 57 11.97 -24.42 -1.47
C TYR A 57 11.72 -23.02 -2.02
N LEU A 58 11.49 -22.88 -3.32
CA LEU A 58 11.14 -21.61 -3.97
C LEU A 58 9.78 -21.05 -3.51
N MET A 59 8.77 -21.90 -3.30
CA MET A 59 7.44 -21.48 -2.81
C MET A 59 7.54 -20.95 -1.38
N ILE A 60 8.25 -21.67 -0.51
CA ILE A 60 8.49 -21.27 0.87
C ILE A 60 9.25 -19.94 0.92
N ALA A 61 10.29 -19.77 0.10
CA ALA A 61 11.03 -18.51 0.00
C ALA A 61 10.12 -17.34 -0.46
N LEU A 62 9.24 -17.57 -1.42
CA LEU A 62 8.29 -16.56 -1.93
C LEU A 62 7.31 -16.11 -0.85
N VAL A 63 6.79 -17.04 -0.04
CA VAL A 63 5.92 -16.72 1.10
C VAL A 63 6.66 -15.87 2.14
N VAL A 64 7.90 -16.24 2.49
CA VAL A 64 8.73 -15.47 3.44
C VAL A 64 9.01 -14.05 2.92
N VAL A 65 9.38 -13.91 1.65
CA VAL A 65 9.56 -12.59 1.01
C VAL A 65 8.26 -11.79 1.04
N GLY A 66 7.11 -12.42 0.78
CA GLY A 66 5.80 -11.80 0.87
C GLY A 66 5.50 -11.21 2.25
N VAL A 67 5.83 -11.95 3.32
CA VAL A 67 5.67 -11.48 4.72
C VAL A 67 6.59 -10.28 5.02
N LEU A 68 7.84 -10.31 4.55
CA LEU A 68 8.77 -9.19 4.74
C LEU A 68 8.30 -7.93 4.02
N VAL A 69 7.84 -8.05 2.77
CA VAL A 69 7.31 -6.93 1.99
C VAL A 69 6.06 -6.35 2.64
N ALA A 70 5.16 -7.19 3.17
CA ALA A 70 3.98 -6.73 3.90
C ALA A 70 4.34 -5.92 5.15
N PHE A 71 5.40 -6.30 5.87
CA PHE A 71 5.89 -5.55 7.03
C PHE A 71 6.42 -4.16 6.65
N GLU A 72 7.19 -4.06 5.56
CA GLU A 72 7.68 -2.77 5.05
C GLU A 72 6.52 -1.88 4.57
N PHE A 73 5.54 -2.43 3.87
CA PHE A 73 4.34 -1.68 3.47
C PHE A 73 3.54 -1.18 4.68
N ALA A 74 3.35 -2.01 5.71
CA ALA A 74 2.69 -1.60 6.95
C ALA A 74 3.46 -0.46 7.65
N LYS A 75 4.80 -0.54 7.68
CA LYS A 75 5.67 0.47 8.27
C LYS A 75 5.61 1.80 7.50
N ILE A 76 5.65 1.75 6.17
CA ILE A 76 5.52 2.93 5.30
C ILE A 76 4.13 3.56 5.47
N GLY A 77 3.07 2.76 5.43
CA GLY A 77 1.69 3.23 5.62
C GLY A 77 1.50 3.91 6.99
N ASN A 78 2.00 3.31 8.06
CA ASN A 78 1.95 3.90 9.39
C ASN A 78 2.74 5.22 9.47
N ASN A 79 3.88 5.32 8.78
CA ASN A 79 4.70 6.54 8.77
C ASN A 79 4.07 7.67 7.93
N ILE A 80 3.29 7.34 6.89
CA ILE A 80 2.52 8.31 6.09
C ILE A 80 1.28 8.79 6.88
N LEU A 81 0.62 7.91 7.63
CA LEU A 81 -0.57 8.27 8.43
C LEU A 81 -0.21 9.13 9.65
N LYS A 82 0.96 8.91 10.26
CA LYS A 82 1.46 9.70 11.40
C LYS A 82 2.03 11.07 11.02
N ARG A 83 2.24 11.36 9.74
CA ARG A 83 2.79 12.64 9.22
C ARG A 83 1.73 13.45 8.48
#